data_AF-A0A1W5ZAQ9-F1
#
_entry.id   AF-A0A1W5ZAQ9-F1
#
_cell.length_a   1.000
_cell.length_b   1.000
_cell.length_c   1.000
_cell.angle_alpha   90.00
_cell.angle_beta   90.00
_cell.angle_gamma   90.00
#
_symmetry.space_group_name_H-M   'P 1'
#
loop_
_entity.id
_entity.type
_entity.pdbx_description
1 polymer ?
#
loop_
_entity_poly.entity_id
_entity_poly.type
_entity_poly.pdbx_seq_one_letter_code
_entity_poly.pdbx_strand_id
1 'polypeptide(L)'
;MGADKSVPPAFLGNYWAPEIADDIPVAMRTLSARDAALNGVDSTVDRFASEVLGLWRGGRWREPVSTALLGDWADPLVQDGGRITPAFLDTLKAEVKALHRASTPLWRRRAGGHRLWSLDFSLGDGLTLHDLASRGPDPYEVLTGALPDDPQVVRVLDQLTPVERAVTMAWASWSVTSWTEAAAEVIALAPDRFAGYCPKDLGDSVRRRLKRLGQKHRAHAAVAAARGGAAVCP
;
A
#
# COMPACT_ATOMS: atom_id res chain seq x y z
N MET A 1 -29.84 4.94 43.68
CA MET A 1 -29.26 5.87 42.70
C MET A 1 -27.76 5.61 42.69
N GLY A 2 -27.30 4.81 41.73
CA GLY A 2 -25.92 4.35 41.64
C GLY A 2 -25.69 3.82 40.23
N ALA A 3 -24.83 4.49 39.50
CA ALA A 3 -24.57 4.28 38.09
C ALA A 3 -23.94 2.90 37.83
N ASP A 4 -24.58 2.10 36.98
CA ASP A 4 -24.00 0.87 36.46
C ASP A 4 -23.05 1.23 35.31
N LYS A 5 -21.75 1.17 35.60
CA LYS A 5 -20.69 1.35 34.61
C LYS A 5 -20.55 0.03 33.86
N SER A 6 -20.97 -0.01 32.60
CA SER A 6 -20.67 -1.12 31.69
C SER A 6 -19.16 -1.29 31.57
N VAL A 7 -18.66 -2.38 32.16
CA VAL A 7 -17.30 -2.87 31.98
C VAL A 7 -17.24 -3.60 30.62
N PRO A 8 -16.28 -3.30 29.73
CA PRO A 8 -16.13 -4.05 28.48
C PRO A 8 -15.54 -5.44 28.78
N PRO A 9 -15.99 -6.52 28.11
CA PRO A 9 -15.34 -7.81 28.26
C PRO A 9 -13.97 -7.77 27.58
N ALA A 10 -12.94 -7.52 28.38
CA ALA A 10 -11.57 -7.85 28.05
C ALA A 10 -11.39 -9.38 28.05
N PHE A 11 -10.77 -9.87 26.98
CA PHE A 11 -9.80 -10.96 27.00
C PHE A 11 -10.09 -12.16 27.93
N LEU A 12 -10.86 -13.12 27.42
CA LEU A 12 -10.69 -14.55 27.70
C LEU A 12 -10.60 -15.21 26.30
N GLY A 13 -9.49 -15.79 25.85
CA GLY A 13 -8.63 -16.68 26.61
C GLY A 13 -9.34 -18.03 26.73
N ASN A 14 -9.21 -18.86 25.70
CA ASN A 14 -9.50 -20.30 25.68
C ASN A 14 -10.95 -20.75 25.97
N TYR A 15 -11.77 -20.84 24.93
CA TYR A 15 -12.85 -21.82 24.84
C TYR A 15 -12.74 -22.58 23.51
N TRP A 16 -11.77 -23.48 23.44
CA TRP A 16 -11.91 -24.67 22.61
C TRP A 16 -12.87 -25.59 23.39
N ALA A 17 -14.12 -25.69 22.96
CA ALA A 17 -15.01 -26.74 23.42
C ALA A 17 -14.78 -27.98 22.53
N PRO A 18 -14.29 -29.11 23.08
CA PRO A 18 -14.18 -30.36 22.37
C PRO A 18 -15.50 -31.12 22.53
N GLU A 19 -16.55 -30.68 21.84
CA GLU A 19 -17.78 -31.45 21.72
C GLU A 19 -18.18 -31.48 20.24
N ILE A 20 -17.61 -32.47 19.56
CA ILE A 20 -18.14 -33.07 18.34
C ILE A 20 -19.46 -33.74 18.75
N ALA A 21 -20.50 -32.94 18.95
CA ALA A 21 -21.87 -33.38 19.10
C ALA A 21 -22.60 -33.00 17.81
N ASP A 22 -22.84 -34.04 17.02
CA ASP A 22 -23.60 -34.12 15.78
C ASP A 22 -22.89 -33.62 14.48
N ASP A 23 -22.33 -34.58 13.73
CA ASP A 23 -21.83 -34.38 12.36
C ASP A 23 -22.97 -34.24 11.30
N ILE A 24 -24.21 -34.63 11.64
CA ILE A 24 -25.38 -34.60 10.74
C ILE A 24 -25.99 -33.18 10.59
N PRO A 25 -26.06 -32.32 11.63
CA PRO A 25 -26.51 -30.94 11.55
C PRO A 25 -25.66 -30.04 10.67
N VAL A 26 -24.34 -30.22 10.60
CA VAL A 26 -23.49 -29.31 9.81
C VAL A 26 -23.65 -29.58 8.32
N ALA A 27 -23.65 -30.86 7.90
CA ALA A 27 -23.94 -31.25 6.53
C ALA A 27 -25.29 -30.73 6.04
N MET A 28 -26.34 -30.93 6.85
CA MET A 28 -27.68 -30.43 6.54
C MET A 28 -27.76 -28.90 6.51
N ARG A 29 -27.08 -28.19 7.41
CA ARG A 29 -27.03 -26.72 7.42
C ARG A 29 -26.28 -26.18 6.20
N THR A 30 -25.20 -26.83 5.76
CA THR A 30 -24.46 -26.44 4.55
C THR A 30 -25.30 -26.67 3.29
N LEU A 31 -25.98 -27.81 3.19
CA LEU A 31 -26.90 -28.08 2.06
C LEU A 31 -28.11 -27.13 2.06
N SER A 32 -28.69 -26.84 3.22
CA SER A 32 -29.77 -25.86 3.35
C SER A 32 -29.31 -24.44 3.02
N ALA A 33 -28.08 -24.07 3.39
CA ALA A 33 -27.50 -22.78 3.01
C ALA A 33 -27.23 -22.68 1.51
N ARG A 34 -26.85 -23.77 0.84
CA ARG A 34 -26.73 -23.84 -0.61
C ARG A 34 -28.07 -23.65 -1.31
N ASP A 35 -29.08 -24.39 -0.88
CA ASP A 35 -30.43 -24.27 -1.44
C ASP A 35 -30.97 -22.85 -1.23
N ALA A 36 -30.72 -22.27 -0.06
CA ALA A 36 -31.01 -20.87 0.19
C ALA A 36 -30.24 -19.91 -0.73
N ALA A 37 -28.96 -20.17 -1.03
CA ALA A 37 -28.18 -19.37 -1.98
C ALA A 37 -28.72 -19.49 -3.42
N LEU A 38 -29.16 -20.68 -3.84
CA LEU A 38 -29.82 -20.91 -5.14
C LEU A 38 -31.16 -20.16 -5.24
N ASN A 39 -31.92 -20.10 -4.16
CA ASN A 39 -33.26 -19.50 -4.11
C ASN A 39 -33.27 -18.03 -3.64
N GLY A 40 -32.11 -17.42 -3.35
CA GLY A 40 -32.00 -16.03 -2.89
C GLY A 40 -32.52 -15.79 -1.46
N VAL A 41 -32.53 -16.81 -0.60
CA VAL A 41 -32.99 -16.71 0.79
C VAL A 41 -31.83 -16.24 1.69
N ASP A 42 -31.60 -14.93 1.69
CA ASP A 42 -30.49 -14.24 2.35
C ASP A 42 -30.33 -14.56 3.85
N SER A 43 -31.43 -14.71 4.59
CA SER A 43 -31.40 -14.92 6.04
C SER A 43 -30.76 -16.24 6.46
N THR A 44 -30.90 -17.28 5.61
CA THR A 44 -30.35 -18.62 5.90
C THR A 44 -28.85 -18.65 5.62
N VAL A 45 -28.41 -17.95 4.57
CA VAL A 45 -27.00 -17.76 4.24
C VAL A 45 -26.28 -16.95 5.33
N ASP A 46 -26.90 -15.86 5.80
CA ASP A 46 -26.34 -15.02 6.85
C ASP A 46 -26.20 -15.80 8.18
N ARG A 47 -27.21 -16.63 8.52
CA ARG A 47 -27.17 -17.50 9.70
C ARG A 47 -26.05 -18.54 9.60
N PHE A 48 -25.91 -19.19 8.44
CA PHE A 48 -24.83 -20.14 8.20
C PHE A 48 -23.44 -19.48 8.35
N ALA A 49 -23.26 -18.29 7.79
CA ALA A 49 -22.02 -17.54 7.89
C ALA A 49 -21.64 -17.22 9.35
N SER A 50 -22.61 -16.82 10.18
CA SER A 50 -22.34 -16.51 11.59
C SER A 50 -22.18 -17.75 12.48
N GLU A 51 -23.07 -18.72 12.36
CA GLU A 51 -23.17 -19.85 13.30
C GLU A 51 -22.21 -21.00 12.95
N VAL A 52 -21.95 -21.25 11.67
CA VAL A 52 -21.09 -22.37 11.22
C VAL A 52 -19.69 -21.89 10.88
N LEU A 53 -19.56 -20.78 10.13
CA LEU A 53 -18.23 -20.28 9.72
C LEU A 53 -17.61 -19.29 10.72
N GLY A 54 -18.38 -18.79 11.69
CA GLY A 54 -17.93 -17.80 12.66
C GLY A 54 -17.57 -16.44 12.02
N LEU A 55 -18.17 -16.10 10.87
CA LEU A 55 -17.92 -14.87 10.13
C LEU A 55 -18.89 -13.77 10.56
N TRP A 56 -18.56 -13.14 11.68
CA TRP A 56 -19.41 -12.08 12.25
C TRP A 56 -19.31 -10.75 11.47
N ARG A 57 -20.41 -9.98 11.52
CA ARG A 57 -20.74 -8.71 10.83
C ARG A 57 -21.43 -8.85 9.46
N GLY A 58 -22.77 -9.00 9.48
CA GLY A 58 -23.75 -8.53 8.47
C GLY A 58 -23.54 -8.95 7.00
N GLY A 59 -24.47 -8.54 6.12
CA GLY A 59 -24.57 -8.96 4.71
C GLY A 59 -23.34 -8.72 3.78
N ARG A 60 -22.20 -8.26 4.31
CA ARG A 60 -20.92 -8.16 3.58
C ARG A 60 -20.32 -9.52 3.21
N TRP A 61 -20.67 -10.55 3.97
CA TRP A 61 -20.22 -11.92 3.76
C TRP A 61 -21.18 -12.72 2.89
N ARG A 62 -22.41 -12.24 2.73
CA ARG A 62 -23.47 -12.93 2.01
C ARG A 62 -23.04 -13.32 0.61
N GLU A 63 -22.60 -12.35 -0.18
CA GLU A 63 -22.20 -12.60 -1.57
C GLU A 63 -21.04 -13.60 -1.65
N PRO A 64 -19.91 -13.42 -0.94
CA PRO A 64 -18.83 -14.42 -0.91
C PRO A 64 -19.25 -15.81 -0.42
N VAL A 65 -20.14 -15.88 0.57
CA VAL A 65 -20.62 -17.16 1.13
C VAL A 65 -21.54 -17.86 0.13
N SER A 66 -22.47 -17.13 -0.49
CA SER A 66 -23.31 -17.65 -1.57
C SER A 66 -22.47 -18.14 -2.75
N THR A 67 -21.48 -17.36 -3.19
CA THR A 67 -20.59 -17.77 -4.28
C THR A 67 -19.80 -19.03 -3.93
N ALA A 68 -19.23 -19.11 -2.72
CA ALA A 68 -18.50 -20.30 -2.27
C ALA A 68 -19.41 -21.53 -2.17
N LEU A 69 -20.62 -21.37 -1.64
CA LEU A 69 -21.63 -22.43 -1.56
C LEU A 69 -22.18 -22.87 -2.92
N LEU A 70 -21.92 -22.12 -4.00
CA LEU A 70 -22.28 -22.51 -5.35
C LEU A 70 -21.12 -23.12 -6.15
N GLY A 71 -19.90 -23.10 -5.60
CA GLY A 71 -18.71 -23.69 -6.22
C GLY A 71 -18.60 -25.22 -6.05
N ASP A 72 -17.45 -25.76 -6.41
CA ASP A 72 -17.17 -27.21 -6.49
C ASP A 72 -16.86 -27.86 -5.12
N TRP A 73 -17.34 -27.29 -4.02
CA TRP A 73 -17.13 -27.82 -2.66
C TRP A 73 -17.87 -29.15 -2.41
N ALA A 74 -18.78 -29.54 -3.29
CA ALA A 74 -19.46 -30.84 -3.21
C ALA A 74 -18.53 -32.02 -3.55
N ASP A 75 -17.43 -31.78 -4.28
CA ASP A 75 -16.50 -32.84 -4.69
C ASP A 75 -15.79 -33.51 -3.50
N PRO A 76 -15.25 -32.75 -2.51
CA PRO A 76 -14.75 -33.33 -1.27
C PRO A 76 -15.79 -34.15 -0.49
N LEU A 77 -17.06 -33.75 -0.51
CA LEU A 77 -18.14 -34.48 0.16
C LEU A 77 -18.45 -35.82 -0.49
N VAL A 78 -18.31 -35.92 -1.81
CA VAL A 78 -18.44 -37.18 -2.54
C VAL A 78 -17.27 -38.11 -2.25
N GLN A 79 -16.06 -37.55 -2.08
CA GLN A 79 -14.84 -38.30 -1.78
C GLN A 79 -14.79 -38.80 -0.32
N ASP A 80 -15.25 -37.99 0.64
CA ASP A 80 -15.22 -38.29 2.08
C ASP A 80 -16.49 -39.01 2.60
N GLY A 81 -17.31 -39.57 1.69
CA GLY A 81 -18.48 -40.37 2.06
C GLY A 81 -19.63 -39.57 2.70
N GLY A 82 -19.79 -38.30 2.31
CA GLY A 82 -20.89 -37.43 2.74
C GLY A 82 -20.68 -36.78 4.10
N ARG A 83 -19.47 -36.86 4.68
CA ARG A 83 -19.15 -36.25 5.97
C ARG A 83 -18.51 -34.89 5.78
N ILE A 84 -19.01 -33.89 6.50
CA ILE A 84 -18.32 -32.61 6.64
C ILE A 84 -17.26 -32.75 7.73
N THR A 85 -15.99 -32.76 7.33
CA THR A 85 -14.87 -32.73 8.26
C THR A 85 -14.56 -31.29 8.69
N PRO A 86 -13.92 -31.07 9.85
CA PRO A 86 -13.42 -29.74 10.23
C PRO A 86 -12.47 -29.14 9.16
N ALA A 87 -11.67 -29.98 8.50
CA ALA A 87 -10.78 -29.59 7.41
C ALA A 87 -11.54 -29.05 6.18
N PHE A 88 -12.71 -29.63 5.87
CA PHE A 88 -13.61 -29.09 4.86
C PHE A 88 -14.08 -27.68 5.23
N LEU A 89 -14.54 -27.47 6.47
CA LEU A 89 -15.00 -26.15 6.92
C LEU A 89 -13.89 -25.10 6.89
N ASP A 90 -12.67 -25.47 7.23
CA ASP A 90 -11.52 -24.58 7.15
C ASP A 90 -11.19 -24.22 5.69
N THR A 91 -11.31 -25.18 4.77
CA THR A 91 -11.11 -24.97 3.33
C THR A 91 -12.18 -24.04 2.76
N LEU A 92 -13.46 -24.32 3.05
CA LEU A 92 -14.59 -23.47 2.66
C LEU A 92 -14.44 -22.06 3.23
N LYS A 93 -14.01 -21.94 4.48
CA LYS A 93 -13.74 -20.64 5.12
C LYS A 93 -12.58 -19.89 4.47
N ALA A 94 -11.54 -20.59 4.04
CA ALA A 94 -10.42 -20.00 3.30
C ALA A 94 -10.88 -19.49 1.93
N GLU A 95 -11.70 -20.25 1.23
CA GLU A 95 -12.29 -19.88 -0.06
C GLU A 95 -13.22 -18.67 0.08
N VAL A 96 -14.15 -18.68 1.04
CA VAL A 96 -15.02 -17.52 1.35
C VAL A 96 -14.21 -16.26 1.62
N LYS A 97 -13.07 -16.37 2.33
CA LYS A 97 -12.17 -15.23 2.57
C LYS A 97 -11.46 -14.78 1.29
N ALA A 98 -11.05 -15.72 0.43
CA ALA A 98 -10.43 -15.41 -0.86
C ALA A 98 -11.42 -14.68 -1.78
N LEU A 99 -12.65 -15.19 -1.89
CA LEU A 99 -13.75 -14.56 -2.60
C LEU A 99 -14.11 -13.21 -1.99
N HIS A 100 -14.25 -13.10 -0.66
CA HIS A 100 -14.51 -11.81 -0.02
C HIS A 100 -13.41 -10.78 -0.33
N ARG A 101 -12.14 -11.20 -0.35
CA ARG A 101 -11.04 -10.33 -0.78
C ARG A 101 -11.22 -9.95 -2.25
N ALA A 102 -11.42 -10.93 -3.15
CA ALA A 102 -11.58 -10.74 -4.59
C ALA A 102 -12.75 -9.78 -4.92
N SER A 103 -13.93 -10.01 -4.34
CA SER A 103 -15.15 -9.24 -4.53
C SER A 103 -15.15 -7.90 -3.79
N THR A 104 -14.25 -7.69 -2.82
CA THR A 104 -14.06 -6.37 -2.22
C THR A 104 -13.33 -5.49 -3.24
N PRO A 105 -13.95 -4.40 -3.73
CA PRO A 105 -13.31 -3.50 -4.67
C PRO A 105 -11.98 -3.00 -4.10
N LEU A 106 -10.97 -2.82 -4.94
CA LEU A 106 -9.61 -2.45 -4.52
C LEU A 106 -9.61 -1.19 -3.61
N TRP A 107 -10.48 -0.22 -3.89
CA TRP A 107 -10.68 1.01 -3.10
C TRP A 107 -11.37 0.81 -1.73
N ARG A 108 -11.83 -0.41 -1.41
CA ARG A 108 -12.32 -0.78 -0.07
C ARG A 108 -11.34 -1.67 0.69
N ARG A 109 -10.26 -2.15 0.05
CA ARG A 109 -9.24 -2.97 0.72
C ARG A 109 -8.35 -2.08 1.61
N ARG A 110 -7.89 -2.62 2.73
CA ARG A 110 -6.84 -2.00 3.56
C ARG A 110 -5.51 -2.68 3.25
N ALA A 111 -4.49 -1.91 2.89
CA ALA A 111 -3.11 -2.39 2.76
C ALA A 111 -2.28 -1.79 3.90
N GLY A 112 -1.54 -2.63 4.63
CA GLY A 112 -0.69 -2.18 5.74
C GLY A 112 -1.42 -1.48 6.90
N GLY A 113 -2.72 -1.73 7.10
CA GLY A 113 -3.52 -1.05 8.12
C GLY A 113 -4.17 0.27 7.66
N HIS A 114 -3.80 0.77 6.48
CA HIS A 114 -4.34 2.00 5.90
C HIS A 114 -5.38 1.69 4.82
N ARG A 115 -6.37 2.57 4.63
CA ARG A 115 -7.43 2.41 3.61
C ARG A 115 -6.84 2.77 2.25
N LEU A 116 -6.97 1.88 1.26
CA LEU A 116 -6.56 2.17 -0.11
C LEU A 116 -7.62 3.09 -0.75
N TRP A 117 -7.19 4.22 -1.31
CA TRP A 117 -8.07 5.12 -2.06
C TRP A 117 -7.77 4.99 -3.55
N SER A 118 -8.80 5.10 -4.39
CA SER A 118 -8.62 5.16 -5.85
C SER A 118 -7.92 6.47 -6.21
N LEU A 119 -6.98 6.45 -7.15
CA LEU A 119 -6.40 7.68 -7.69
C LEU A 119 -7.46 8.47 -8.48
N ASP A 120 -8.41 7.80 -9.12
CA ASP A 120 -9.53 8.47 -9.83
C ASP A 120 -10.60 9.05 -8.88
N PHE A 121 -10.39 8.98 -7.56
CA PHE A 121 -11.33 9.53 -6.61
C PHE A 121 -11.37 11.05 -6.75
N SER A 122 -12.53 11.60 -7.11
CA SER A 122 -12.70 13.04 -7.26
C SER A 122 -12.74 13.74 -5.91
N LEU A 123 -11.91 14.78 -5.77
CA LEU A 123 -11.82 15.65 -4.60
C LEU A 123 -12.78 16.86 -4.70
N GLY A 124 -13.49 17.02 -5.83
CA GLY A 124 -14.25 18.22 -6.19
C GLY A 124 -13.54 19.07 -7.25
N ASP A 125 -14.27 19.99 -7.90
CA ASP A 125 -13.75 20.94 -8.90
C ASP A 125 -12.99 20.31 -10.09
N GLY A 126 -13.32 19.06 -10.44
CA GLY A 126 -12.66 18.32 -11.52
C GLY A 126 -11.28 17.77 -11.14
N LEU A 127 -10.86 17.91 -9.88
CA LEU A 127 -9.62 17.35 -9.35
C LEU A 127 -9.83 15.92 -8.88
N THR A 128 -8.82 15.08 -9.11
CA THR A 128 -8.74 13.70 -8.66
C THR A 128 -7.57 13.49 -7.70
N LEU A 129 -7.62 12.42 -6.90
CA LEU A 129 -6.48 12.00 -6.07
C LEU A 129 -5.22 11.72 -6.92
N HIS A 130 -5.40 11.32 -8.18
CA HIS A 130 -4.34 11.20 -9.17
C HIS A 130 -3.65 12.54 -9.34
N ASP A 131 -4.37 13.64 -9.59
CA ASP A 131 -3.77 14.97 -9.76
C ASP A 131 -2.97 15.46 -8.54
N LEU A 132 -3.35 14.99 -7.35
CA LEU A 132 -2.63 15.28 -6.11
C LEU A 132 -1.37 14.41 -5.93
N ALA A 133 -1.43 13.15 -6.36
CA ALA A 133 -0.33 12.18 -6.23
C ALA A 133 0.66 12.22 -7.42
N SER A 134 0.18 12.62 -8.60
CA SER A 134 0.95 12.80 -9.84
C SER A 134 1.51 14.21 -9.94
N ARG A 135 1.10 15.13 -9.06
CA ARG A 135 1.93 16.26 -8.72
C ARG A 135 3.20 15.68 -8.09
N GLY A 136 4.22 15.51 -8.91
CA GLY A 136 5.60 15.50 -8.46
C GLY A 136 5.83 16.70 -7.53
N PRO A 137 6.95 16.71 -6.78
CA PRO A 137 7.25 17.79 -5.83
C PRO A 137 6.93 19.13 -6.49
N ASP A 138 6.17 19.97 -5.77
CA ASP A 138 5.66 21.24 -6.29
C ASP A 138 6.80 21.95 -7.05
N PRO A 139 6.60 22.44 -8.28
CA PRO A 139 7.61 23.18 -9.03
C PRO A 139 8.34 24.22 -8.17
N TYR A 140 7.63 24.85 -7.23
CA TYR A 140 8.24 25.75 -6.25
C TYR A 140 9.01 24.98 -5.17
N GLU A 141 8.52 23.87 -4.60
CA GLU A 141 9.33 22.97 -3.76
C GLU A 141 10.53 22.32 -4.47
N VAL A 142 10.56 22.20 -5.80
CA VAL A 142 11.74 21.77 -6.57
C VAL A 142 12.73 22.93 -6.75
N LEU A 143 12.22 24.16 -6.91
CA LEU A 143 13.01 25.39 -7.00
C LEU A 143 13.52 25.88 -5.62
N THR A 144 12.78 25.62 -4.53
CA THR A 144 13.07 26.05 -3.16
C THR A 144 13.46 24.90 -2.22
N GLY A 145 13.22 23.65 -2.60
CA GLY A 145 13.69 22.42 -1.96
C GLY A 145 13.08 22.13 -0.59
N ALA A 146 12.22 21.11 -0.47
CA ALA A 146 12.28 20.29 0.75
C ALA A 146 13.67 19.63 0.75
N LEU A 147 14.57 20.21 1.54
CA LEU A 147 15.98 19.83 1.56
C LEU A 147 16.08 18.37 2.04
N PRO A 148 16.90 17.52 1.39
CA PRO A 148 17.12 16.17 1.88
C PRO A 148 17.63 16.20 3.32
N ASP A 149 17.15 15.28 4.15
CA ASP A 149 17.46 15.21 5.59
C ASP A 149 18.96 14.97 5.87
N ASP A 150 19.71 14.47 4.88
CA ASP A 150 21.15 14.23 5.02
C ASP A 150 21.94 15.57 4.96
N PRO A 151 22.59 15.99 6.06
CA PRO A 151 23.32 17.25 6.13
C PRO A 151 24.51 17.32 5.15
N GLN A 152 25.02 16.19 4.66
CA GLN A 152 26.06 16.18 3.64
C GLN A 152 25.51 16.54 2.26
N VAL A 153 24.31 16.06 1.94
CA VAL A 153 23.63 16.38 0.67
C VAL A 153 23.24 17.85 0.65
N VAL A 154 22.71 18.37 1.77
CA VAL A 154 22.44 19.80 1.96
C VAL A 154 23.65 20.67 1.59
N ARG A 155 24.82 20.37 2.16
CA ARG A 155 26.06 21.14 1.92
C ARG A 155 26.52 21.14 0.46
N VAL A 156 26.20 20.08 -0.29
CA VAL A 156 26.51 20.00 -1.73
C VAL A 156 25.52 20.87 -2.50
N LEU A 157 24.23 20.81 -2.15
CA LEU A 157 23.18 21.62 -2.79
C LEU A 157 23.35 23.13 -2.53
N ASP A 158 23.95 23.52 -1.40
CA ASP A 158 24.31 24.91 -1.09
C ASP A 158 25.41 25.49 -1.99
N GLN A 159 26.21 24.64 -2.64
CA GLN A 159 27.27 25.07 -3.56
C GLN A 159 26.79 25.20 -5.03
N LEU A 160 25.52 24.90 -5.27
CA LEU A 160 24.86 25.00 -6.56
C LEU A 160 24.05 26.30 -6.63
N THR A 161 24.01 26.91 -7.82
CA THR A 161 23.06 27.99 -8.09
C THR A 161 21.61 27.46 -7.98
N PRO A 162 20.61 28.31 -7.75
CA PRO A 162 19.20 27.89 -7.66
C PRO A 162 18.74 27.08 -8.88
N VAL A 163 19.24 27.44 -10.07
CA VAL A 163 18.95 26.74 -11.33
C VAL A 163 19.58 25.35 -11.36
N GLU A 164 20.87 25.25 -11.04
CA GLU A 164 21.59 23.98 -11.00
C GLU A 164 20.99 23.04 -9.95
N ARG A 165 20.52 23.58 -8.82
CA ARG A 165 19.82 22.84 -7.77
C ARG A 165 18.50 22.27 -8.28
N ALA A 166 17.68 23.08 -8.95
CA ALA A 166 16.39 22.63 -9.50
C ALA A 166 16.59 21.48 -10.51
N VAL A 167 17.56 21.60 -11.41
CA VAL A 167 17.90 20.52 -12.37
C VAL A 167 18.41 19.26 -11.66
N THR A 168 19.17 19.41 -10.58
CA THR A 168 19.65 18.28 -9.77
C THR A 168 18.50 17.56 -9.07
N MET A 169 17.54 18.31 -8.53
CA MET A 169 16.35 17.75 -7.89
C MET A 169 15.42 17.06 -8.91
N ALA A 170 15.24 17.66 -10.09
CA ALA A 170 14.51 17.03 -11.20
C ALA A 170 15.18 15.74 -11.66
N TRP A 171 16.52 15.71 -11.77
CA TRP A 171 17.25 14.48 -12.09
C TRP A 171 17.14 13.40 -11.02
N ALA A 172 16.99 13.77 -9.75
CA ALA A 172 16.79 12.81 -8.65
C ALA A 172 15.38 12.21 -8.62
N SER A 173 14.44 12.75 -9.40
CA SER A 173 13.09 12.21 -9.54
C SER A 173 13.09 10.93 -10.39
N TRP A 174 12.19 9.99 -10.10
CA TRP A 174 12.11 8.69 -10.78
C TRP A 174 11.57 8.78 -12.22
N SER A 175 11.03 9.93 -12.62
CA SER A 175 10.43 10.13 -13.94
C SER A 175 11.44 10.47 -15.03
N VAL A 176 12.69 10.81 -14.68
CA VAL A 176 13.66 11.35 -15.63
C VAL A 176 14.80 10.36 -15.91
N THR A 177 15.12 10.19 -17.19
CA THR A 177 16.15 9.23 -17.65
C THR A 177 17.47 9.90 -18.03
N SER A 178 17.49 11.22 -18.22
CA SER A 178 18.70 11.96 -18.62
C SER A 178 18.81 13.37 -18.02
N TRP A 179 20.04 13.88 -17.93
CA TRP A 179 20.30 15.26 -17.47
C TRP A 179 19.69 16.32 -18.38
N THR A 180 19.56 16.03 -19.68
CA THR A 180 18.93 16.92 -20.66
C THR A 180 17.42 17.01 -20.43
N GLU A 181 16.78 15.88 -20.14
CA GLU A 181 15.35 15.79 -19.84
C GLU A 181 15.03 16.52 -18.53
N ALA A 182 15.84 16.32 -17.49
CA ALA A 182 15.70 17.07 -16.23
C ALA A 182 15.77 18.59 -16.45
N ALA A 183 16.72 19.04 -17.28
CA ALA A 183 16.86 20.45 -17.61
C ALA A 183 15.68 20.97 -18.45
N ALA A 184 15.14 20.15 -19.36
CA ALA A 184 13.99 20.52 -20.18
C ALA A 184 12.73 20.70 -19.31
N GLU A 185 12.50 19.81 -18.35
CA GLU A 185 11.39 19.94 -17.40
C GLU A 185 11.50 21.24 -16.57
N VAL A 186 12.68 21.54 -16.03
CA VAL A 186 12.89 22.78 -15.25
C VAL A 186 12.69 24.04 -16.10
N ILE A 187 13.14 24.02 -17.36
CA ILE A 187 12.92 25.14 -18.29
C ILE A 187 11.42 25.30 -18.59
N ALA A 188 10.69 24.20 -18.79
CA ALA A 188 9.26 24.23 -19.07
C ALA A 188 8.43 24.79 -17.89
N LEU A 189 8.91 24.64 -16.65
CA LEU A 189 8.24 25.18 -15.46
C LEU A 189 8.33 26.71 -15.33
N ALA A 190 9.36 27.34 -15.92
CA ALA A 190 9.54 28.79 -15.87
C ALA A 190 10.23 29.33 -17.14
N PRO A 191 9.56 29.28 -18.30
CA PRO A 191 10.17 29.62 -19.59
C PRO A 191 10.72 31.05 -19.64
N ASP A 192 10.06 32.00 -18.98
CA ASP A 192 10.49 33.40 -18.92
C ASP A 192 11.81 33.60 -18.14
N ARG A 193 12.06 32.76 -17.13
CA ARG A 193 13.29 32.83 -16.32
C ARG A 193 14.48 32.13 -16.99
N PHE A 194 14.18 31.19 -17.90
CA PHE A 194 15.17 30.37 -18.59
C PHE A 194 15.27 30.68 -20.09
N ALA A 195 14.79 31.85 -20.50
CA ALA A 195 14.92 32.32 -21.87
C ALA A 195 16.40 32.29 -22.32
N GLY A 196 16.70 31.55 -23.39
CA GLY A 196 18.04 31.40 -23.95
C GLY A 196 18.87 30.23 -23.39
N TYR A 197 18.38 29.46 -22.42
CA TYR A 197 19.04 28.24 -21.98
C TYR A 197 18.69 27.06 -22.90
N CYS A 198 19.71 26.39 -23.43
CA CYS A 198 19.56 25.10 -24.08
C CYS A 198 19.51 23.99 -23.01
N PRO A 199 18.47 23.13 -22.98
CA PRO A 199 18.36 22.04 -22.00
C PRO A 199 19.60 21.14 -21.95
N LYS A 200 20.20 20.86 -23.11
CA LYS A 200 21.39 20.01 -23.21
C LYS A 200 22.60 20.63 -22.53
N ASP A 201 22.87 21.91 -22.81
CA ASP A 201 24.03 22.62 -22.27
C ASP A 201 23.89 22.81 -20.75
N LEU A 202 22.68 23.14 -20.30
CA LEU A 202 22.37 23.28 -18.89
C LEU A 202 22.54 21.94 -18.16
N GLY A 203 21.93 20.86 -18.65
CA GLY A 203 22.07 19.52 -18.08
C GLY A 203 23.53 19.05 -18.01
N ASP A 204 24.30 19.25 -19.09
CA ASP A 204 25.71 18.88 -19.13
C ASP A 204 26.59 19.72 -18.18
N SER A 205 26.24 20.99 -17.96
CA SER A 205 26.94 21.87 -17.03
C SER A 205 26.74 21.41 -15.58
N VAL A 206 25.49 21.08 -15.21
CA VAL A 206 25.11 20.58 -13.88
C VAL A 206 25.80 19.26 -13.60
N ARG A 207 25.73 18.29 -14.53
CA ARG A 207 26.43 16.99 -14.41
C ARG A 207 27.93 17.17 -14.17
N ARG A 208 28.59 18.04 -14.96
CA ARG A 208 30.04 18.32 -14.81
C ARG A 208 30.36 18.97 -13.46
N ARG A 209 29.49 19.85 -12.98
CA ARG A 209 29.69 20.52 -11.69
C ARG A 209 29.54 19.54 -10.52
N LEU A 210 28.50 18.73 -10.51
CA LEU A 210 28.29 17.70 -9.49
C LEU A 210 29.44 16.68 -9.46
N LYS A 211 29.91 16.23 -10.63
CA LYS A 211 31.08 15.33 -10.72
C LYS A 211 32.32 15.95 -10.08
N ARG A 212 32.56 17.24 -10.34
CA ARG A 212 33.68 17.99 -9.77
C ARG A 212 33.55 18.17 -8.25
N LEU A 213 32.35 18.47 -7.76
CA LEU A 213 32.07 18.58 -6.33
C LEU A 213 32.26 17.24 -5.61
N GLY A 214 31.80 16.14 -6.19
CA GLY A 214 32.03 14.80 -5.66
C GLY A 214 33.51 14.44 -5.59
N GLN A 215 34.30 14.77 -6.62
CA GLN A 215 35.75 14.58 -6.61
C GLN A 215 36.44 15.39 -5.51
N LYS A 216 36.05 16.66 -5.30
CA LYS A 216 36.56 17.50 -4.22
C LYS A 216 36.26 16.91 -2.85
N HIS A 217 35.02 16.47 -2.60
CA HIS A 217 34.64 15.86 -1.32
C HIS A 217 35.42 14.57 -1.04
N ARG A 218 35.62 13.71 -2.05
CA ARG A 218 36.46 12.51 -1.91
C ARG A 218 37.92 12.85 -1.61
N ALA A 219 38.47 13.87 -2.26
CA ALA A 219 39.84 14.33 -1.99
C ALA A 219 39.99 14.88 -0.56
N HIS A 220 39.03 15.70 -0.09
CA HIS A 220 39.03 16.20 1.28
C HIS A 220 38.86 15.07 2.31
N ALA A 221 38.00 14.08 2.05
CA ALA A 221 37.84 12.92 2.92
C ALA A 221 39.13 12.08 3.00
N ALA A 222 39.83 11.88 1.88
CA ALA A 222 41.10 11.16 1.86
C ALA A 222 42.21 11.90 2.64
N VAL A 223 42.28 13.22 2.52
CA VAL A 223 43.23 14.05 3.29
C VAL A 223 42.90 14.04 4.79
N ALA A 224 41.62 14.09 5.15
CA ALA A 224 41.19 14.00 6.55
C ALA A 224 41.51 12.63 7.16
N ALA A 225 41.30 11.54 6.41
CA ALA A 225 41.66 10.18 6.83
C ALA A 225 43.18 10.02 7.02
N ALA A 226 43.99 10.58 6.12
CA ALA A 226 45.45 10.56 6.25
C ALA A 226 45.96 11.36 7.47
N ARG A 227 45.30 12.47 7.82
CA ARG A 227 45.63 13.27 9.02
C ARG A 227 45.14 12.63 10.32
N GLY A 228 43.99 11.95 10.30
CA GLY A 228 43.50 11.17 11.44
C GLY A 228 44.35 9.92 11.72
N GLY A 229 44.95 9.32 10.69
CA GLY A 229 45.90 8.22 10.82
C GLY A 229 47.29 8.63 11.33
N ALA A 230 47.70 9.90 11.14
CA ALA A 230 48.98 10.41 11.61
C ALA A 230 49.00 10.80 13.11
N ALA A 231 47.84 10.90 13.76
CA ALA A 231 47.72 11.20 15.19
C ALA A 231 47.81 9.95 16.09
N VAL A 232 47.99 8.75 15.50
CA VAL A 232 48.14 7.49 16.21
C VAL A 232 49.49 6.86 15.83
N CYS A 233 50.58 7.48 16.28
CA CYS A 233 51.87 6.81 16.47
C CYS A 233 52.50 7.40 17.75
N PRO A 234 52.90 6.56 18.73
CA PRO A 234 53.46 6.99 20.02
C PRO A 234 54.86 7.62 19.92
#